data_AF-A0A940KDW7-F1
#
_entry.id   AF-A0A940KDW7-F1
#
_cell.length_a   1.000
_cell.length_b   1.000
_cell.length_c   1.000
_cell.angle_alpha   90.00
_cell.angle_beta   90.00
_cell.angle_gamma   90.00
#
_symmetry.space_group_name_H-M   'P 1'
#
loop_
_entity.id
_entity.type
_entity.pdbx_description
1 polymer ?
#
loop_
_entity_poly.entity_id
_entity_poly.type
_entity_poly.pdbx_seq_one_letter_code
_entity_poly.pdbx_strand_id
1 'polypeptide(L)' 'VNDPWGYGRSLEWATSCPPPRHNFTSIPRIRSESPAFDLNHPEYAAPGAVPLAVAGAGAGKEH' A
#
# COMPACT_ATOMS: atom_id res chain seq x y z
N VAL A 1 -5.31 -7.36 -7.96
CA VAL A 1 -4.34 -6.50 -8.69
C VAL A 1 -4.99 -5.14 -8.82
N ASN A 2 -4.41 -4.12 -8.19
CA ASN A 2 -4.93 -2.75 -8.19
C ASN A 2 -4.28 -1.91 -9.30
N ASP A 3 -3.04 -2.24 -9.66
CA ASP A 3 -2.31 -1.68 -10.79
C ASP A 3 -1.98 -2.80 -11.79
N PRO A 4 -2.68 -2.90 -12.93
CA PRO A 4 -2.45 -3.95 -13.93
C PRO A 4 -1.14 -3.75 -14.71
N TRP A 5 -0.54 -2.55 -14.65
CA TRP A 5 0.71 -2.22 -15.34
C TRP A 5 1.93 -2.27 -14.43
N GLY A 6 1.72 -2.24 -13.11
CA GLY A 6 2.74 -2.41 -12.08
C GLY A 6 3.64 -1.19 -11.84
N TYR A 7 3.47 -0.08 -12.57
CA TYR A 7 4.31 1.13 -12.45
C TYR A 7 3.50 2.41 -12.20
N GLY A 8 2.23 2.30 -11.83
CA GLY A 8 1.37 3.42 -11.47
C GLY A 8 1.95 4.18 -10.27
N ARG A 9 2.09 5.51 -10.43
CA ARG A 9 2.74 6.38 -9.43
C ARG A 9 1.73 7.06 -8.52
N SER A 10 0.63 7.54 -9.10
CA SER A 10 -0.42 8.31 -8.43
C SER A 10 -1.35 7.46 -7.55
N LEU A 11 -2.03 8.11 -6.60
CA LEU A 11 -2.93 7.48 -5.63
C LEU A 11 -4.13 6.72 -6.24
N GLU A 12 -4.49 6.99 -7.48
CA GLU A 12 -5.53 6.25 -8.21
C GLU A 12 -5.20 4.75 -8.35
N TRP A 13 -3.91 4.38 -8.29
CA TRP A 13 -3.43 3.00 -8.38
C TRP A 13 -3.22 2.34 -6.99
N ALA A 14 -3.45 3.09 -5.92
CA ALA A 14 -3.36 2.61 -4.53
C ALA A 14 -4.73 2.20 -3.96
N THR A 15 -5.82 2.38 -4.70
CA THR A 15 -7.17 1.94 -4.30
C THR A 15 -7.53 0.59 -4.92
N SER A 16 -8.52 -0.11 -4.33
CA SER A 16 -9.00 -1.38 -4.88
C SER A 16 -9.72 -1.18 -6.20
N CYS A 17 -9.81 -2.24 -7.01
CA CYS A 17 -10.63 -2.28 -8.22
C CYS A 17 -11.75 -3.32 -8.05
N PRO A 18 -13.04 -2.90 -7.93
CA PRO A 18 -13.56 -1.53 -8.03
C PRO A 18 -13.23 -0.65 -6.79
N PRO A 19 -13.19 0.69 -6.94
CA PRO A 19 -12.89 1.60 -5.83
C PRO A 19 -14.06 1.67 -4.83
N PRO A 20 -13.80 1.83 -3.52
CA PRO A 20 -14.82 2.08 -2.51
C PRO A 20 -15.57 3.40 -2.76
N ARG A 21 -16.78 3.55 -2.21
CA ARG A 21 -17.61 4.78 -2.33
C ARG A 21 -16.86 6.07 -1.96
N HIS A 22 -15.90 5.97 -1.03
CA HIS A 22 -15.12 7.11 -0.54
C HIS A 22 -13.66 7.09 -1.01
N ASN A 23 -13.36 6.34 -2.08
CA ASN A 23 -12.06 6.13 -2.70
C ASN A 23 -11.03 5.40 -1.82
N PHE A 24 -10.89 5.74 -0.54
CA PHE A 24 -9.92 5.14 0.37
C PHE A 24 -10.58 4.64 1.65
N THR A 25 -10.23 3.44 2.10
CA THR A 25 -10.66 2.90 3.40
C THR A 25 -9.86 3.47 4.56
N SER A 26 -8.67 4.02 4.28
CA SER A 26 -7.79 4.71 5.22
C SER A 26 -6.88 5.64 4.44
N ILE A 27 -6.46 6.76 5.05
CA ILE A 27 -5.63 7.74 4.36
C ILE A 27 -4.19 7.21 4.21
N PRO A 28 -3.69 6.99 2.97
CA PRO A 28 -2.34 6.52 2.75
C PRO A 28 -1.31 7.59 3.14
N ARG A 29 -0.20 7.17 3.75
CA ARG A 29 0.89 8.07 4.14
C ARG A 29 1.70 8.45 2.90
N ILE A 30 1.77 9.74 2.57
CA ILE A 30 2.54 10.25 1.43
C ILE A 30 3.96 10.56 1.88
N ARG A 31 4.94 9.91 1.26
CA ARG A 31 6.36 10.05 1.59
C ARG A 31 7.25 10.30 0.37
N SER A 32 6.66 10.31 -0.83
CA SER A 32 7.29 10.67 -2.10
C SER A 32 6.23 11.20 -3.08
N GLU A 33 6.67 11.64 -4.26
CA GLU A 33 5.81 11.98 -5.39
C GLU A 33 5.14 10.75 -6.05
N SER A 34 5.56 9.53 -5.70
CA SER A 34 5.08 8.27 -6.30
C SER A 34 4.56 7.29 -5.25
N PRO A 35 3.53 7.68 -4.47
CA PRO A 35 3.08 6.92 -3.31
C PRO A 35 2.52 5.52 -3.64
N ALA A 36 1.89 5.32 -4.81
CA ALA A 36 1.39 3.99 -5.18
C ALA A 36 2.53 3.04 -5.58
N PHE A 37 3.57 3.58 -6.22
CA PHE A 37 4.76 2.82 -6.61
C PHE A 37 5.54 2.36 -5.37
N ASP A 38 5.80 3.25 -4.42
CA ASP A 38 6.52 2.92 -3.17
C ASP A 38 5.83 1.83 -2.35
N LEU A 39 4.49 1.77 -2.39
CA LEU A 39 3.70 0.74 -1.71
C LEU A 39 3.80 -0.62 -2.40
N ASN A 40 3.86 -0.64 -3.73
CA ASN A 40 3.93 -1.88 -4.52
C ASN A 40 5.37 -2.39 -4.68
N HIS A 41 6.37 -1.51 -4.59
CA HIS A 41 7.79 -1.81 -4.73
C HIS A 41 8.60 -1.30 -3.54
N PRO A 42 8.40 -1.89 -2.35
CA PRO A 42 9.06 -1.46 -1.11
C PRO A 42 10.60 -1.54 -1.17
N GLU A 43 11.17 -2.31 -2.09
CA GLU A 43 12.61 -2.42 -2.35
C GLU A 43 13.22 -1.18 -3.02
N TYR A 44 12.42 -0.38 -3.72
CA TYR A 44 12.85 0.86 -4.38
C TYR A 44 12.41 2.12 -3.64
N ALA A 45 11.55 1.95 -2.64
CA ALA A 45 11.07 3.01 -1.76
C ALA A 45 12.23 3.63 -0.95
N ALA A 46 12.18 4.97 -0.80
CA ALA A 46 13.12 5.67 0.06
C ALA A 46 13.07 5.14 1.51
N PRO A 47 14.17 5.14 2.28
CA PRO A 47 14.17 4.72 3.67
C PRO A 47 13.12 5.48 4.47
N GLY A 48 12.13 4.75 4.98
CA GLY A 48 10.99 5.31 5.70
C GLY A 48 9.71 5.44 4.87
N ALA A 49 9.69 5.17 3.56
CA ALA A 49 8.46 5.18 2.73
C ALA A 49 7.53 4.00 3.05
N VAL A 50 8.10 2.82 3.33
CA VAL A 50 7.35 1.67 3.85
C VAL A 50 7.01 1.87 5.33
N PRO A 51 5.73 1.74 5.74
CA PRO A 51 5.43 1.50 7.15
C PRO A 51 6.08 0.18 7.52
N LEU A 52 6.80 0.13 8.65
CA LEU A 52 7.16 -1.13 9.29
C LEU A 52 5.85 -1.91 9.45
N ALA A 53 5.61 -2.89 8.57
CA ALA A 53 4.44 -3.73 8.66
C ALA A 53 4.45 -4.29 10.08
N VAL A 54 3.43 -3.95 10.86
CA VAL A 54 3.20 -4.58 12.15
C VAL A 54 3.03 -6.06 11.86
N ALA A 55 4.12 -6.80 12.03
CA ALA A 55 4.12 -8.25 12.03
C ALA A 55 3.04 -8.66 13.02
N GLY A 56 2.01 -9.32 12.51
CA GLY A 56 0.87 -9.77 13.30
C GLY A 56 1.36 -10.55 14.50
N ALA A 57 1.15 -9.97 15.68
CA ALA A 57 1.00 -10.73 16.90
C ALA A 57 -0.19 -11.67 16.70
N GLY A 58 0.10 -12.97 16.61
CA GLY A 58 -0.90 -14.01 16.38
C GLY A 58 -0.31 -15.42 16.45
N ALA A 59 0.70 -15.63 17.29
CA ALA A 59 1.06 -16.96 17.76
C ALA A 59 0.05 -17.35 18.85
N GLY A 60 -0.94 -18.18 18.47
CA GLY A 60 -1.88 -18.80 19.39
C GLY A 60 -2.36 -20.09 18.77
N LYS A 61 -1.85 -21.22 19.29
CA LYS A 61 -2.51 -22.53 19.22
C LYS A 61 -3.99 -22.34 19.57
N GLU A 62 -4.89 -23.12 18.97
CA GLU A 62 -5.60 -24.23 19.63
C GLU A 62 -6.89 -24.66 18.90
N HIS A 63 -7.08 -26.00 18.88
CA HIS A 63 -8.19 -26.84 18.39
C HIS A 63 -8.39 -27.05 16.89
#